data_AF-A0A1H8N4W4-F1
#
_entry.id   AF-A0A1H8N4W4-F1
#
_cell.length_a   1.000
_cell.length_b   1.000
_cell.length_c   1.000
_cell.angle_alpha   90.00
_cell.angle_beta   90.00
_cell.angle_gamma   90.00
#
_symmetry.space_group_name_H-M   'P 1'
#
loop_
_entity.id
_entity.type
_entity.pdbx_description
1 polymer ?
#
loop_
_entity_poly.entity_id
_entity_poly.type
_entity_poly.pdbx_seq_one_letter_code
_entity_poly.pdbx_strand_id
1 'polypeptide(L)'
;MLKLLGAAMILLAATLAGFRRAGQYADRPRHIRGLIAALQRLETEIMYGYTPLPEAMKRIAVQSREPLRGFFAAAADRMCAPCNESAQEAVGRAMETHWKATAMKAPEQEILRQLSCTLGTSDRSNQANHIALALQQLKQEEISAREDQAKYEKVSKSLGLLLGALIVILIF
;
A
#
# COMPACT_ATOMS: atom_id res chain seq x y z
N MET A 1 20.66 2.96 41.68
CA MET A 1 19.27 3.28 41.29
C MET A 1 19.21 4.01 39.94
N LEU A 2 19.82 5.20 39.77
CA LEU A 2 19.75 5.97 38.52
C LEU A 2 20.29 5.24 37.27
N LYS A 3 21.40 4.49 37.41
CA LYS A 3 21.99 3.69 36.33
C LYS A 3 21.04 2.59 35.80
N LEU A 4 20.34 1.92 36.71
CA LEU A 4 19.39 0.86 36.36
C LEU A 4 18.17 1.41 35.61
N LEU A 5 17.68 2.58 36.03
CA LEU A 5 16.58 3.28 35.38
C LEU A 5 16.96 3.73 33.95
N GLY A 6 18.17 4.28 33.78
CA GLY A 6 18.68 4.67 32.47
C GLY A 6 18.83 3.49 31.52
N ALA A 7 19.39 2.38 31.99
CA ALA A 7 19.49 1.14 31.21
C ALA A 7 18.12 0.61 30.76
N ALA A 8 17.12 0.62 31.65
CA ALA A 8 15.75 0.19 31.33
C ALA A 8 15.09 1.09 30.27
N MET A 9 15.28 2.41 30.34
CA MET A 9 14.74 3.34 29.34
C MET A 9 15.33 3.13 27.95
N ILE A 10 16.65 2.92 27.86
CA ILE A 10 17.34 2.66 26.59
C ILE A 10 16.83 1.37 25.95
N LEU A 11 16.74 0.29 26.74
CA LEU A 11 16.22 -1.00 26.27
C LEU A 11 14.78 -0.89 25.78
N LEU A 12 13.91 -0.20 26.52
CA LEU A 12 12.53 0.04 26.12
C LEU A 12 12.46 0.82 24.80
N ALA A 13 13.21 1.92 24.68
CA ALA A 13 13.21 2.75 23.47
C ALA A 13 13.70 1.98 22.24
N ALA A 14 14.81 1.24 22.35
CA ALA A 14 15.36 0.44 21.27
C ALA A 14 14.43 -0.71 20.85
N THR A 15 13.80 -1.35 21.83
CA THR A 15 12.80 -2.40 21.60
C THR A 15 11.58 -1.83 20.88
N LEU A 16 10.98 -0.76 21.39
CA LEU A 16 9.85 -0.05 20.75
C LEU A 16 10.18 0.39 19.31
N ALA A 17 11.41 0.85 19.06
CA ALA A 17 11.86 1.18 17.71
C ALA A 17 11.92 -0.05 16.80
N GLY A 18 12.44 -1.18 17.28
CA GLY A 18 12.46 -2.46 16.54
C GLY A 18 11.06 -2.98 16.22
N PHE A 19 10.13 -2.88 17.18
CA PHE A 19 8.72 -3.25 16.97
C PHE A 19 8.01 -2.34 15.96
N ARG A 20 8.26 -1.02 15.98
CA ARG A 20 7.72 -0.09 14.96
C ARG A 20 8.24 -0.43 13.56
N ARG A 21 9.54 -0.74 13.43
CA ARG A 21 10.14 -1.15 12.15
C ARG A 21 9.53 -2.46 11.64
N ALA A 22 9.30 -3.42 12.54
CA ALA A 22 8.63 -4.68 12.23
C ALA A 22 7.19 -4.47 11.71
N GLY A 23 6.46 -3.48 12.26
CA GLY A 23 5.11 -3.11 11.80
C GLY A 23 5.05 -2.70 10.32
N GLN A 24 6.05 -1.96 9.82
CA GLN A 24 6.10 -1.55 8.40
C GLN A 24 6.17 -2.74 7.44
N TYR A 25 6.83 -3.84 7.85
CA TYR A 25 6.89 -5.06 7.03
C TYR A 25 5.54 -5.78 6.95
N ALA A 26 4.68 -5.66 7.98
CA ALA A 26 3.32 -6.19 7.96
C ALA A 26 2.34 -5.31 7.16
N ASP A 27 2.63 -4.01 7.03
CA ASP A 27 1.78 -3.07 6.31
C ASP A 27 1.83 -3.26 4.79
N ARG A 28 3.00 -3.56 4.20
CA ARG A 28 3.12 -3.78 2.74
C ARG A 28 2.14 -4.86 2.23
N PRO A 29 2.18 -6.13 2.69
CA PRO A 29 1.27 -7.17 2.20
C PRO A 29 -0.20 -6.87 2.53
N ARG A 30 -0.47 -6.13 3.62
CA ARG A 30 -1.83 -5.68 3.96
C ARG A 30 -2.36 -4.67 2.94
N HIS A 31 -1.55 -3.69 2.55
CA HIS A 31 -1.92 -2.69 1.54
C HIS A 31 -2.08 -3.32 0.15
N ILE A 32 -1.19 -4.23 -0.25
CA ILE A 32 -1.30 -4.95 -1.54
C ILE A 32 -2.61 -5.75 -1.60
N ARG A 33 -2.98 -6.47 -0.54
CA ARG A 33 -4.28 -7.17 -0.48
C ARG A 33 -5.47 -6.24 -0.59
N GLY A 34 -5.40 -5.08 0.08
CA GLY A 34 -6.42 -4.05 -0.05
C GLY A 34 -6.58 -3.57 -1.49
N LEU A 35 -5.45 -3.39 -2.18
CA LEU A 35 -5.43 -2.98 -3.58
C LEU A 35 -5.99 -4.06 -4.51
N ILE A 36 -5.59 -5.32 -4.32
CA ILE A 36 -6.14 -6.47 -5.04
C ILE A 36 -7.66 -6.52 -4.89
N ALA A 37 -8.18 -6.42 -3.67
CA ALA A 37 -9.61 -6.45 -3.41
C ALA A 37 -10.35 -5.27 -4.07
N ALA A 38 -9.74 -4.09 -4.08
CA ALA A 38 -10.27 -2.91 -4.76
C ALA A 38 -10.33 -3.08 -6.28
N LEU A 39 -9.26 -3.61 -6.89
CA LEU A 39 -9.20 -3.84 -8.33
C LEU A 39 -10.14 -4.96 -8.80
N GLN A 40 -10.35 -6.02 -7.99
CA GLN A 40 -11.36 -7.05 -8.30
C GLN A 40 -12.79 -6.48 -8.30
N ARG A 41 -13.08 -5.54 -7.40
CA ARG A 41 -14.37 -4.82 -7.42
C ARG A 41 -14.48 -3.92 -8.64
N LEU A 42 -13.40 -3.23 -9.00
CA LEU A 42 -13.35 -2.41 -10.21
C LEU A 42 -13.59 -3.23 -11.47
N GLU A 43 -12.96 -4.41 -11.58
CA GLU A 43 -13.16 -5.36 -12.67
C GLU A 43 -14.64 -5.74 -12.80
N THR A 44 -15.29 -6.04 -11.68
CA THR A 44 -16.72 -6.41 -11.64
C THR A 44 -17.61 -5.24 -12.09
N GLU A 45 -17.33 -4.03 -11.62
CA GLU A 45 -18.07 -2.81 -12.01
C GLU A 45 -17.84 -2.44 -13.48
N ILE A 46 -16.65 -2.66 -14.05
CA ILE A 46 -16.38 -2.39 -15.47
C ILE A 46 -17.03 -3.45 -16.38
N MET A 47 -17.02 -4.71 -15.97
CA MET A 47 -17.57 -5.81 -16.76
C MET A 47 -19.09 -5.82 -16.77
N TYR A 48 -19.72 -5.62 -15.61
CA TYR A 48 -21.16 -5.80 -15.43
C TYR A 48 -21.90 -4.51 -15.09
N GLY A 49 -21.17 -3.47 -14.66
CA GLY A 49 -21.76 -2.18 -14.35
C GLY A 49 -21.97 -1.31 -15.60
N TYR A 50 -22.99 -0.46 -15.52
CA TYR A 50 -23.13 0.72 -16.38
C TYR A 50 -22.58 1.97 -15.66
N THR A 51 -21.91 1.78 -14.52
CA THR A 51 -21.36 2.82 -13.66
C THR A 51 -20.18 3.51 -14.34
N PRO A 52 -20.17 4.84 -14.48
CA PRO A 52 -18.99 5.58 -14.95
C PRO A 52 -17.77 5.29 -14.07
N LEU A 53 -16.57 5.22 -14.68
CA LEU A 53 -15.32 4.94 -13.98
C LEU A 53 -15.08 5.83 -12.73
N PRO A 54 -15.35 7.15 -12.75
CA PRO A 54 -15.18 8.00 -11.57
C PRO A 54 -16.10 7.59 -10.41
N GLU A 55 -17.33 7.19 -10.71
CA GLU A 55 -18.28 6.72 -9.69
C GLU A 55 -17.87 5.35 -9.14
N ALA A 56 -17.40 4.44 -9.99
CA ALA A 56 -16.87 3.15 -9.56
C ALA A 56 -15.66 3.33 -8.61
N MET A 57 -14.73 4.22 -8.95
CA MET A 57 -13.60 4.57 -8.09
C MET A 57 -14.04 5.17 -6.75
N LYS A 58 -15.06 6.04 -6.76
CA LYS A 58 -15.63 6.63 -5.53
C LYS A 58 -16.26 5.57 -4.62
N ARG A 59 -17.02 4.62 -5.19
CA ARG A 59 -17.59 3.48 -4.45
C ARG A 59 -16.49 2.62 -3.83
N ILE A 60 -15.44 2.34 -4.59
CA ILE A 60 -14.27 1.58 -4.11
C ILE A 60 -13.58 2.34 -2.97
N ALA A 61 -13.44 3.67 -3.06
CA ALA A 61 -12.84 4.49 -2.01
C ALA A 61 -13.58 4.35 -0.67
N VAL A 62 -14.92 4.45 -0.69
CA VAL A 62 -15.76 4.31 0.52
C VAL A 62 -15.55 2.94 1.19
N GLN A 63 -15.46 1.88 0.38
CA GLN A 63 -15.29 0.52 0.89
C GLN A 63 -13.83 0.15 1.20
N SER A 64 -12.88 1.02 0.85
CA SER A 64 -11.46 0.84 1.12
C SER A 64 -11.08 1.41 2.49
N ARG A 65 -9.99 0.88 3.05
CA ARG A 65 -9.35 1.42 4.26
C ARG A 65 -8.20 2.33 3.86
N GLU A 66 -7.81 3.23 4.75
CA GLU A 66 -6.58 4.01 4.54
C GLU A 66 -5.37 3.09 4.48
N PRO A 67 -4.36 3.42 3.64
CA PRO A 67 -4.22 4.65 2.83
C PRO A 67 -4.89 4.61 1.44
N LEU A 68 -5.53 3.49 1.06
CA LEU A 68 -6.10 3.31 -0.28
C LEU A 68 -7.36 4.13 -0.51
N ARG A 69 -8.14 4.40 0.55
CA ARG A 69 -9.32 5.26 0.47
C ARG A 69 -8.97 6.63 -0.09
N GLY A 70 -7.97 7.31 0.48
CA GLY A 70 -7.53 8.61 -0.01
C GLY A 70 -7.09 8.58 -1.46
N PHE A 71 -6.33 7.54 -1.85
CA PHE A 71 -5.90 7.33 -3.23
C PHE A 71 -7.07 7.22 -4.23
N PHE A 72 -8.04 6.33 -3.97
CA PHE A 72 -9.17 6.12 -4.88
C PHE A 72 -10.12 7.32 -4.91
N ALA A 73 -10.32 8.00 -3.77
CA ALA A 73 -11.12 9.22 -3.70
C ALA A 73 -10.49 10.34 -4.54
N ALA A 74 -9.18 10.56 -4.38
CA ALA A 74 -8.45 11.58 -5.15
C ALA A 74 -8.46 11.29 -6.66
N ALA A 75 -8.31 10.02 -7.06
CA ALA A 75 -8.42 9.65 -8.46
C ALA A 75 -9.84 9.90 -9.01
N ALA A 76 -10.88 9.53 -8.26
CA ALA A 76 -12.27 9.76 -8.63
C ALA A 76 -12.59 11.25 -8.80
N ASP A 77 -12.20 12.08 -7.83
CA ASP A 77 -12.50 13.51 -7.82
C ASP A 77 -11.79 14.24 -8.98
N ARG A 78 -10.59 13.81 -9.37
CA ARG A 78 -9.85 14.41 -10.50
C ARG A 78 -10.41 14.04 -11.88
N MET A 79 -11.10 12.91 -12.00
CA MET A 79 -11.83 12.58 -13.23
C MET A 79 -13.18 13.31 -13.34
N CYS A 80 -13.68 13.87 -12.24
CA CYS A 80 -14.91 14.67 -12.21
C CYS A 80 -14.65 16.15 -12.51
N ALA A 81 -15.73 16.88 -12.79
CA ALA A 81 -15.67 18.34 -12.92
C ALA A 81 -15.17 19.00 -11.62
N PRO A 82 -14.34 20.05 -11.70
CA PRO A 82 -13.97 20.79 -12.92
C PRO A 82 -12.77 20.22 -13.70
N CYS A 83 -12.02 19.26 -13.14
CA CYS A 83 -10.76 18.79 -13.72
C CYS A 83 -10.96 17.98 -15.02
N ASN A 84 -11.96 17.08 -15.05
CA ASN A 84 -12.29 16.23 -16.21
C ASN A 84 -11.07 15.49 -16.81
N GLU A 85 -10.14 15.09 -15.95
CA GLU A 85 -8.90 14.46 -16.41
C GLU A 85 -9.12 13.02 -16.83
N SER A 86 -8.23 12.53 -17.71
CA SER A 86 -8.21 11.12 -18.08
C SER A 86 -7.89 10.23 -16.88
N ALA A 87 -8.26 8.95 -16.94
CA ALA A 87 -7.95 7.99 -15.88
C ALA A 87 -6.44 7.90 -15.60
N GLN A 88 -5.62 7.99 -16.64
CA GLN A 88 -4.17 8.00 -16.55
C GLN A 88 -3.65 9.19 -15.74
N GLU A 89 -4.10 10.41 -16.06
CA GLU A 89 -3.69 11.64 -15.36
C GLU A 89 -4.21 11.66 -13.92
N ALA A 90 -5.48 11.31 -13.74
CA ALA A 90 -6.15 11.25 -12.44
C ALA A 90 -5.44 10.32 -11.47
N VAL A 91 -5.18 9.08 -11.91
CA VAL A 91 -4.45 8.08 -11.13
C VAL A 91 -3.01 8.51 -10.91
N GLY A 92 -2.30 8.96 -11.94
CA GLY A 92 -0.89 9.38 -11.83
C GLY A 92 -0.67 10.42 -10.73
N ARG A 93 -1.52 11.44 -10.67
CA ARG A 93 -1.45 12.50 -9.65
C ARG A 93 -1.94 12.06 -8.27
N ALA A 94 -2.93 11.18 -8.22
CA ALA A 94 -3.32 10.53 -6.97
C ALA A 94 -2.16 9.70 -6.39
N MET A 95 -1.36 9.05 -7.24
CA MET A 95 -0.13 8.36 -6.82
C MET A 95 0.91 9.34 -6.27
N GLU A 96 1.17 10.46 -6.95
CA GLU A 96 2.13 11.48 -6.46
C GLU A 96 1.82 11.93 -5.01
N THR A 97 0.54 12.04 -4.68
CA THR A 97 0.08 12.57 -3.39
C THR A 97 -0.06 11.48 -2.33
N HIS A 98 -0.64 10.33 -2.67
CA HIS A 98 -1.03 9.31 -1.69
C HIS A 98 -0.07 8.13 -1.60
N TRP A 99 0.79 7.90 -2.59
CA TRP A 99 1.64 6.71 -2.61
C TRP A 99 2.63 6.65 -1.45
N LYS A 100 3.13 7.83 -1.01
CA LYS A 100 4.04 7.96 0.14
C LYS A 100 3.42 7.51 1.47
N ALA A 101 2.10 7.52 1.59
CA ALA A 101 1.39 7.03 2.77
C ALA A 101 1.21 5.51 2.75
N THR A 102 1.41 4.87 1.59
CA THR A 102 1.38 3.42 1.45
C THR A 102 2.72 2.81 1.84
N ALA A 103 2.68 1.55 2.27
CA ALA A 103 3.88 0.73 2.46
C ALA A 103 4.28 -0.05 1.19
N MET A 104 3.62 0.23 0.06
CA MET A 104 3.90 -0.42 -1.22
C MET A 104 5.14 0.19 -1.87
N LYS A 105 5.82 -0.59 -2.72
CA LYS A 105 7.09 -0.23 -3.34
C LYS A 105 6.87 0.20 -4.80
N ALA A 106 7.97 0.38 -5.52
CA ALA A 106 7.96 0.74 -6.94
C ALA A 106 7.26 -0.29 -7.85
N PRO A 107 7.38 -1.62 -7.64
CA PRO A 107 6.70 -2.60 -8.49
C PRO A 107 5.18 -2.42 -8.52
N GLU A 108 4.55 -2.26 -7.35
CA GLU A 108 3.10 -2.06 -7.25
C GLU A 108 2.67 -0.72 -7.85
N GLN A 109 3.54 0.29 -7.77
CA GLN A 109 3.32 1.60 -8.38
C GLN A 109 3.31 1.47 -9.90
N GLU A 110 4.28 0.76 -10.45
CA GLU A 110 4.41 0.58 -11.89
C GLU A 110 3.25 -0.23 -12.47
N ILE A 111 2.81 -1.28 -11.77
CA ILE A 111 1.63 -2.08 -12.17
C ILE A 111 0.38 -1.19 -12.29
N LEU A 112 0.13 -0.34 -11.28
CA LEU A 112 -1.01 0.58 -11.32
C LEU A 112 -0.87 1.67 -12.37
N ARG A 113 0.34 2.20 -12.58
CA ARG A 113 0.61 3.18 -13.62
C ARG A 113 0.29 2.61 -15.00
N GLN A 114 0.75 1.39 -15.28
CA GLN A 114 0.46 0.69 -16.54
C GLN A 114 -1.05 0.45 -16.72
N LEU A 115 -1.72 0.00 -15.65
CA LEU A 115 -3.18 -0.17 -15.67
C LEU A 115 -3.92 1.14 -15.95
N SER A 116 -3.45 2.26 -15.38
CA SER A 116 -4.11 3.56 -15.57
C SER A 116 -4.15 4.04 -17.02
N CYS A 117 -3.18 3.62 -17.84
CA CYS A 117 -3.12 3.96 -19.27
C CYS A 117 -4.22 3.27 -20.09
N THR A 118 -4.75 2.13 -19.62
CA THR A 118 -5.73 1.31 -20.36
C THR A 118 -7.16 1.54 -19.88
N LEU A 119 -7.34 2.08 -18.66
CA LEU A 119 -8.63 2.44 -18.10
C LEU A 119 -9.27 3.60 -18.89
N GLY A 120 -10.50 3.40 -19.36
CA GLY A 120 -11.29 4.43 -20.05
C GLY A 120 -10.94 4.67 -21.53
N THR A 121 -9.87 4.06 -22.06
CA THR A 121 -9.40 4.26 -23.45
C THR A 121 -9.64 3.06 -24.36
N SER A 122 -9.97 1.89 -23.80
CA SER A 122 -10.18 0.63 -24.54
C SER A 122 -11.57 0.04 -24.29
N ASP A 123 -11.95 -1.00 -25.05
CA ASP A 123 -13.21 -1.71 -24.83
C ASP A 123 -13.21 -2.47 -23.50
N ARG A 124 -14.40 -2.80 -22.98
CA ARG A 124 -14.56 -3.42 -21.66
C ARG A 124 -13.82 -4.75 -21.52
N SER A 125 -13.79 -5.57 -22.57
CA SER A 125 -13.11 -6.87 -22.56
C SER A 125 -11.60 -6.68 -22.43
N ASN A 126 -11.04 -5.74 -23.19
CA ASN A 126 -9.62 -5.41 -23.09
C ASN A 126 -9.25 -4.82 -21.72
N GLN A 127 -10.07 -3.90 -21.18
CA GLN A 127 -9.86 -3.35 -19.83
C GLN A 127 -9.85 -4.46 -18.77
N ALA A 128 -10.77 -5.41 -18.83
CA ALA A 128 -10.81 -6.53 -17.90
C ALA A 128 -9.58 -7.43 -18.01
N ASN A 129 -9.10 -7.71 -19.22
CA ASN A 129 -7.85 -8.46 -19.40
C ASN A 129 -6.64 -7.73 -18.78
N HIS A 130 -6.57 -6.41 -18.93
CA HIS A 130 -5.52 -5.61 -18.29
C HIS A 130 -5.64 -5.58 -16.76
N ILE A 131 -6.85 -5.53 -16.22
CA ILE A 131 -7.07 -5.63 -14.76
C ILE A 131 -6.67 -7.02 -14.26
N ALA A 132 -7.05 -8.08 -14.96
CA ALA A 132 -6.68 -9.46 -14.62
C ALA A 132 -5.16 -9.66 -14.60
N LEU A 133 -4.44 -9.09 -15.57
CA LEU A 133 -2.97 -9.09 -15.61
C LEU A 133 -2.38 -8.34 -14.41
N ALA A 134 -2.87 -7.13 -14.11
CA ALA A 134 -2.42 -6.35 -12.96
C ALA A 134 -2.69 -7.09 -11.63
N LEU A 135 -3.84 -7.76 -11.51
CA LEU A 135 -4.18 -8.60 -10.36
C LEU A 135 -3.21 -9.77 -10.20
N GLN A 136 -2.82 -10.42 -11.28
CA GLN A 136 -1.84 -11.51 -11.23
C GLN A 136 -0.47 -11.01 -10.76
N GLN A 137 -0.01 -9.87 -11.28
CA GLN A 137 1.26 -9.25 -10.88
C GLN A 137 1.23 -8.82 -9.41
N LEU A 138 0.14 -8.19 -8.95
CA LEU A 138 -0.01 -7.79 -7.55
C LEU A 138 -0.07 -8.99 -6.60
N LYS A 139 -0.67 -10.11 -7.02
CA LYS A 139 -0.65 -11.36 -6.21
C LYS A 139 0.76 -11.91 -6.05
N GLN A 140 1.60 -11.85 -7.09
CA GLN A 140 3.01 -12.23 -7.00
C GLN A 140 3.77 -11.31 -6.02
N GLU A 141 3.55 -10.00 -6.11
CA GLU A 141 4.14 -9.04 -5.16
C GLU A 141 3.63 -9.23 -3.73
N GLU A 142 2.38 -9.64 -3.53
CA GLU A 142 1.82 -9.96 -2.22
C GLU A 142 2.51 -11.16 -1.57
N ILE A 143 2.78 -12.21 -2.35
CA ILE A 143 3.51 -13.39 -1.91
C ILE A 143 4.93 -12.99 -1.50
N SER A 144 5.65 -12.26 -2.37
CA SER A 144 6.99 -11.74 -2.06
C SER A 144 6.99 -10.87 -0.80
N ALA A 145 5.99 -10.00 -0.63
CA ALA A 145 5.86 -9.16 0.56
C ALA A 145 5.58 -9.97 1.84
N ARG A 146 4.88 -11.10 1.75
CA ARG A 146 4.69 -12.02 2.89
C ARG A 146 5.95 -12.76 3.27
N GLU A 147 6.73 -13.20 2.30
CA GLU A 147 8.03 -13.83 2.54
C GLU A 147 8.99 -12.86 3.23
N ASP A 148 9.04 -11.62 2.73
CA ASP A 148 9.77 -10.51 3.37
C ASP A 148 9.28 -10.28 4.80
N GLN A 149 7.96 -10.21 5.02
CA GLN A 149 7.39 -10.04 6.35
C GLN A 149 7.86 -11.17 7.29
N ALA A 150 7.71 -12.43 6.88
CA ALA A 150 8.08 -13.58 7.69
C ALA A 150 9.56 -13.57 8.08
N LYS A 151 10.43 -13.14 7.17
CA LYS A 151 11.88 -13.03 7.37
C LYS A 151 12.26 -11.86 8.27
N TYR A 152 11.79 -10.66 7.96
CA TYR A 152 12.27 -9.43 8.60
C TYR A 152 11.51 -9.03 9.85
N GLU A 153 10.28 -9.51 10.06
CA GLU A 153 9.51 -9.18 11.27
C GLU A 153 10.18 -9.78 12.53
N LYS A 154 10.64 -11.03 12.45
CA LYS A 154 11.37 -11.69 13.55
C LYS A 154 12.72 -11.03 13.80
N VAL A 155 13.46 -10.77 12.72
CA VAL A 155 14.79 -10.14 12.79
C VAL A 155 14.71 -8.72 13.33
N SER A 156 13.74 -7.91 12.91
CA SER A 156 13.62 -6.51 13.37
C SER A 156 13.27 -6.43 14.86
N LYS A 157 12.45 -7.36 15.37
CA LYS A 157 12.12 -7.45 16.79
C LYS A 157 13.33 -7.87 17.63
N SER A 158 14.10 -8.87 17.18
CA SER A 158 15.29 -9.32 17.92
C SER A 158 16.44 -8.31 17.85
N LEU A 159 16.64 -7.65 16.70
CA LEU A 159 17.70 -6.67 16.51
C LEU A 159 17.51 -5.43 17.40
N GLY A 160 16.28 -4.96 17.58
CA GLY A 160 15.99 -3.84 18.49
C GLY A 160 16.36 -4.15 19.95
N LEU A 161 16.08 -5.38 20.41
CA LEU A 161 16.47 -5.83 21.74
C LEU A 161 18.00 -5.96 21.88
N LEU A 162 18.65 -6.61 20.91
CA LEU A 162 20.10 -6.83 20.92
C LEU A 162 20.89 -5.52 20.85
N LEU A 163 20.46 -4.57 20.01
CA LEU A 163 21.09 -3.26 19.91
C LEU A 163 20.88 -2.44 21.19
N GLY A 164 19.68 -2.51 21.78
CA GLY A 164 19.41 -1.91 23.09
C GLY A 164 20.31 -2.47 24.18
N ALA A 165 20.49 -3.80 24.23
CA ALA A 165 21.39 -4.45 25.18
C ALA A 165 22.86 -4.04 24.95
N LEU A 166 23.30 -3.97 23.70
CA LEU A 166 24.65 -3.52 23.34
C LEU A 166 24.92 -2.09 23.82
N ILE A 167 23.98 -1.16 23.60
CA ILE A 167 24.11 0.23 24.07
C ILE A 167 24.19 0.28 25.60
N VAL A 168 23.37 -0.53 26.29
CA VAL A 168 23.43 -0.61 27.75
C VAL A 168 24.80 -1.10 28.21
N ILE A 169 25.36 -2.16 27.61
CA ILE A 169 26.70 -2.69 27.93
C ILE A 169 27.81 -1.67 27.67
N LEU A 170 27.67 -0.83 26.63
CA LEU A 170 28.70 0.13 26.25
C LEU A 170 28.70 1.39 27.13
N ILE A 171 27.54 1.78 27.66
CA ILE A 171 27.36 2.99 28.47
C ILE A 171 27.50 2.72 29.98
N PHE A 172 27.19 1.52 30.45
CA PHE A 172 27.14 1.16 31.88
C PHE A 172 28.14 0.08 32.24
#